data_AF-G0R1B1-F1
#
_entry.id   AF-G0R1B1-F1
#
_cell.length_a   1.000
_cell.length_b   1.000
_cell.length_c   1.000
_cell.angle_alpha   90.00
_cell.angle_beta   90.00
_cell.angle_gamma   90.00
#
_symmetry.space_group_name_H-M   'P 1'
#
loop_
_entity.id
_entity.type
_entity.pdbx_description
1 polymer ?
#
loop_
_entity_poly.entity_id
_entity_poly.type
_entity_poly.pdbx_seq_one_letter_code
_entity_poly.pdbx_strand_id
1 'polypeptide(L)'
;MEKYFFQIEKDIQRTLPQIEMFQQQQYINKLKIILENISLYDPNIGYVQGMNMIAASLLFHCEEYIAFWIFQMIFEKLEMRDIYKQHLPGLSKHTQLIDILILKNLPDLFLLFALVIFFIFNNIQPLKINLFL
;
A
#
# COMPACT_ATOMS: atom_id res chain seq x y z
N MET A 1 13.29 11.35 -8.58
CA MET A 1 14.27 10.27 -8.29
C MET A 1 14.77 10.36 -6.86
N GLU A 2 15.46 11.43 -6.45
CA GLU A 2 16.07 11.53 -5.11
C GLU A 2 15.08 11.35 -3.94
N LYS A 3 13.85 11.87 -4.07
CA LYS A 3 12.76 11.67 -3.10
C LYS A 3 12.42 10.19 -2.87
N TYR A 4 12.39 9.37 -3.93
CA TYR A 4 11.97 7.97 -3.83
C TYR A 4 13.01 7.15 -3.08
N PHE A 5 14.29 7.35 -3.37
CA PHE A 5 15.37 6.59 -2.75
C PHE A 5 15.46 6.88 -1.26
N PHE A 6 15.31 8.15 -0.86
CA PHE A 6 15.23 8.49 0.56
C PHE A 6 14.06 7.80 1.28
N GLN A 7 12.90 7.74 0.64
CA GLN A 7 11.73 7.09 1.24
C GLN A 7 11.88 5.56 1.27
N ILE A 8 12.45 4.97 0.22
CA ILE A 8 12.80 3.55 0.16
C ILE A 8 13.69 3.24 1.36
N GLU A 9 14.82 3.93 1.53
CA GLU A 9 15.77 3.69 2.65
C GLU A 9 15.11 3.64 4.03
N LYS A 10 14.13 4.52 4.28
CA LYS A 10 13.38 4.53 5.54
C LYS A 10 12.44 3.33 5.69
N ASP A 11 11.89 2.84 4.59
CA ASP A 11 10.91 1.75 4.59
C ASP A 11 11.58 0.37 4.62
N ILE A 12 12.71 0.16 3.95
CA ILE A 12 13.39 -1.14 3.88
C ILE A 12 13.75 -1.67 5.27
N GLN A 13 14.30 -0.82 6.15
CA GLN A 13 14.76 -1.22 7.49
C GLN A 13 13.63 -1.76 8.38
N ARG A 14 12.38 -1.38 8.09
CA ARG A 14 11.18 -1.78 8.83
C ARG A 14 10.28 -2.73 8.04
N THR A 15 10.74 -3.24 6.89
CA THR A 15 9.96 -4.14 6.04
C THR A 15 10.09 -5.58 6.51
N LEU A 16 8.99 -6.17 6.98
CA LEU A 16 8.92 -7.56 7.45
C LEU A 16 10.04 -7.95 8.45
N PRO A 17 10.31 -7.14 9.50
CA PRO A 17 11.44 -7.35 10.42
C PRO A 17 11.37 -8.68 11.17
N GLN A 18 10.19 -9.28 11.28
CA GLN A 18 9.96 -10.57 11.91
C GLN A 18 10.45 -11.76 11.07
N ILE A 19 10.76 -11.57 9.79
CA ILE A 19 11.24 -12.63 8.90
C ILE A 19 12.78 -12.58 8.86
N GLU A 20 13.43 -13.66 9.28
CA GLU A 20 14.90 -13.77 9.34
C GLU A 20 15.59 -13.40 8.03
N MET A 21 14.99 -13.78 6.89
CA MET A 21 15.47 -13.43 5.55
C MET A 21 15.70 -11.91 5.40
N PHE A 22 14.78 -11.07 5.89
CA PHE A 22 14.84 -9.61 5.77
C PHE A 22 15.70 -8.92 6.85
N GLN A 23 16.36 -9.70 7.71
CA GLN A 23 17.40 -9.20 8.62
C GLN A 23 18.80 -9.31 8.00
N GLN A 24 18.94 -10.08 6.92
CA GLN A 24 20.23 -10.28 6.25
C GLN A 24 20.47 -9.19 5.21
N GLN A 25 21.66 -8.57 5.24
CA GLN A 25 22.02 -7.47 4.35
C GLN A 25 21.85 -7.81 2.86
N GLN A 26 22.05 -9.07 2.48
CA GLN A 26 21.85 -9.50 1.09
C GLN A 26 20.41 -9.29 0.60
N TYR A 27 19.39 -9.61 1.40
CA TYR A 27 17.99 -9.50 0.99
C TYR A 27 17.46 -8.08 1.14
N ILE A 28 17.98 -7.35 2.14
CA ILE A 28 17.82 -5.90 2.27
C ILE A 28 18.28 -5.21 0.96
N ASN A 29 19.49 -5.54 0.47
CA ASN A 29 20.00 -4.98 -0.78
C ASN A 29 19.16 -5.40 -2.00
N LYS A 30 18.76 -6.66 -2.11
CA LYS A 30 17.89 -7.14 -3.22
C LYS A 30 16.55 -6.39 -3.23
N LEU A 31 15.92 -6.25 -2.07
CA LEU A 31 14.66 -5.51 -1.92
C LEU A 31 14.82 -4.05 -2.33
N LYS A 32 15.92 -3.40 -1.92
CA LYS A 32 16.23 -2.03 -2.34
C LYS A 32 16.31 -1.91 -3.85
N ILE A 33 17.05 -2.81 -4.52
CA ILE A 33 17.19 -2.81 -5.98
C ILE A 33 15.84 -2.98 -6.66
N ILE A 34 14.98 -3.88 -6.18
CA ILE A 34 13.62 -4.06 -6.72
C ILE A 34 12.82 -2.76 -6.60
N LEU A 35 12.82 -2.13 -5.42
CA LEU A 35 12.03 -0.92 -5.16
C LEU A 35 12.53 0.29 -5.95
N GLU A 36 13.85 0.44 -6.09
CA GLU A 36 14.44 1.48 -6.93
C GLU A 36 14.03 1.27 -8.40
N ASN A 37 14.13 0.04 -8.92
CA ASN A 37 13.69 -0.27 -10.28
C ASN A 37 12.18 -0.04 -10.47
N ILE A 38 11.35 -0.43 -9.52
CA ILE A 38 9.90 -0.15 -9.53
C ILE A 38 9.66 1.37 -9.62
N SER A 39 10.38 2.15 -8.82
CA SER A 39 10.23 3.61 -8.79
C SER A 39 10.64 4.31 -10.10
N LEU A 40 11.51 3.66 -10.89
CA LEU A 40 12.00 4.17 -12.17
C LEU A 40 11.15 3.64 -13.34
N TYR A 41 10.51 2.49 -13.19
CA TYR A 41 9.73 1.84 -14.25
C TYR A 41 8.49 2.65 -14.66
N ASP A 42 7.73 3.17 -13.68
CA ASP A 42 6.63 4.11 -13.92
C ASP A 42 6.85 5.42 -13.15
N PRO A 43 7.57 6.40 -13.75
CA PRO A 43 7.88 7.67 -13.09
C PRO A 43 6.65 8.49 -12.69
N ASN A 44 5.47 8.23 -13.28
CA ASN A 44 4.25 8.95 -12.92
C ASN A 44 3.75 8.58 -11.52
N ILE A 45 4.07 7.38 -11.06
CA ILE A 45 3.76 6.90 -9.70
C ILE A 45 5.01 6.97 -8.84
N GLY A 46 6.12 6.45 -9.35
CA GLY A 46 7.36 6.28 -8.61
C GLY A 46 7.19 5.29 -7.45
N TYR A 47 7.90 5.53 -6.35
CA TYR A 47 7.72 4.76 -5.13
C TYR A 47 6.65 5.42 -4.24
N VAL A 48 5.70 4.60 -3.77
CA VAL A 48 4.70 4.98 -2.77
C VAL A 48 4.82 4.04 -1.56
N GLN A 49 4.67 4.60 -0.36
CA GLN A 49 4.74 3.83 0.88
C GLN A 49 3.77 2.64 0.84
N GLY A 50 4.26 1.47 1.26
CA GLY A 50 3.50 0.22 1.25
C GLY A 50 3.88 -0.70 0.09
N MET A 51 4.48 -0.18 -0.98
CA MET A 51 5.02 -1.02 -2.07
C MET A 51 6.12 -1.97 -1.59
N ASN A 52 6.91 -1.55 -0.60
CA ASN A 52 7.91 -2.37 0.09
C ASN A 52 7.34 -3.70 0.62
N MET A 53 6.11 -3.70 1.14
CA MET A 53 5.48 -4.92 1.68
C MET A 53 5.13 -5.91 0.57
N ILE A 54 4.63 -5.42 -0.57
CA ILE A 54 4.30 -6.26 -1.73
C ILE A 54 5.59 -6.83 -2.32
N ALA A 55 6.58 -5.97 -2.59
CA ALA A 55 7.86 -6.39 -3.16
C ALA A 55 8.59 -7.39 -2.27
N ALA A 56 8.59 -7.19 -0.94
CA ALA A 56 9.18 -8.13 0.01
C ALA A 56 8.41 -9.46 0.05
N SER A 57 7.07 -9.44 0.02
CA SER A 57 6.28 -10.67 -0.05
C SER A 57 6.59 -11.48 -1.31
N LEU A 58 6.81 -10.82 -2.46
CA LEU A 58 7.19 -11.50 -3.70
C LEU A 58 8.62 -12.05 -3.63
N LEU A 59 9.57 -11.26 -3.15
CA LEU A 59 10.97 -11.65 -2.98
C LEU A 59 11.13 -12.83 -1.99
N PHE A 60 10.22 -12.98 -1.03
CA PHE A 60 10.20 -14.15 -0.15
C PHE A 60 9.92 -15.46 -0.90
N HIS A 61 9.20 -15.41 -2.02
CA HIS A 61 8.79 -16.60 -2.77
C HIS A 61 9.59 -16.83 -4.05
N CYS A 62 10.37 -15.86 -4.52
CA CYS A 62 11.09 -15.96 -5.80
C CYS A 62 12.33 -15.07 -5.85
N GLU A 63 13.10 -15.20 -6.92
CA GLU A 63 14.31 -14.41 -7.14
C GLU A 63 13.99 -12.94 -7.49
N GLU A 64 14.98 -12.07 -7.31
CA GLU A 64 14.86 -10.61 -7.46
C GLU A 64 14.20 -10.18 -8.78
N TYR A 65 14.69 -10.70 -9.90
CA TYR A 65 14.18 -10.40 -11.23
C TYR A 65 12.72 -10.85 -11.41
N ILE A 66 12.38 -12.03 -10.89
CA ILE A 66 11.02 -12.59 -10.98
C ILE A 66 10.06 -11.74 -10.12
N ALA A 67 10.46 -11.39 -8.90
CA ALA A 67 9.68 -10.55 -8.00
C ALA A 67 9.36 -9.20 -8.63
N PHE A 68 10.33 -8.59 -9.32
CA PHE A 68 10.11 -7.35 -10.06
C PHE A 68 9.04 -7.51 -11.15
N TRP A 69 9.12 -8.53 -12.01
CA TRP A 69 8.14 -8.70 -13.08
C TRP A 69 6.75 -9.09 -12.60
N ILE A 70 6.65 -9.91 -11.55
CA ILE A 70 5.37 -10.21 -10.92
C ILE A 70 4.76 -8.93 -10.34
N PHE A 71 5.57 -8.06 -9.71
CA PHE A 71 5.09 -6.77 -9.22
C PHE A 71 4.50 -5.92 -10.35
N GLN A 72 5.22 -5.77 -11.47
CA GLN A 72 4.72 -5.00 -12.62
C GLN A 72 3.43 -5.60 -13.19
N MET A 73 3.37 -6.92 -13.31
CA MET A 73 2.16 -7.61 -13.76
C MET A 73 0.97 -7.36 -12.83
N ILE A 74 1.15 -7.41 -11.51
CA ILE A 74 0.10 -7.08 -10.53
C ILE A 74 -0.36 -5.63 -10.73
N PHE A 75 0.57 -4.70 -10.88
CA PHE A 75 0.26 -3.29 -11.06
C PHE A 75 -0.51 -3.00 -12.33
N GLU A 76 -0.10 -3.58 -13.45
CA GLU A 76 -0.73 -3.34 -14.74
C GLU A 76 -2.00 -4.13 -14.98
N LYS A 77 -2.06 -5.39 -14.52
CA LYS A 77 -3.14 -6.33 -14.88
C LYS A 77 -4.23 -6.44 -13.83
N LEU A 78 -3.95 -6.11 -12.56
CA LEU A 78 -4.90 -6.27 -11.46
C LEU A 78 -5.40 -4.92 -10.91
N GLU A 79 -5.35 -3.86 -11.72
CA GLU A 79 -5.77 -2.49 -11.37
C GLU A 79 -5.07 -1.87 -10.14
N MET A 80 -4.03 -2.51 -9.60
CA MET A 80 -3.31 -2.02 -8.41
C MET A 80 -2.64 -0.67 -8.66
N ARG A 81 -2.26 -0.37 -9.92
CA ARG A 81 -1.70 0.92 -10.31
C ARG A 81 -2.56 2.10 -9.86
N ASP A 82 -3.88 2.01 -10.00
CA ASP A 82 -4.80 3.13 -9.71
C ASP A 82 -4.95 3.39 -8.21
N ILE A 83 -4.65 2.40 -7.37
CA ILE A 83 -4.63 2.56 -5.90
C ILE A 83 -3.47 3.46 -5.48
N TYR A 84 -2.34 3.41 -6.19
CA TYR A 84 -1.12 4.17 -5.87
C TYR A 84 -0.98 5.49 -6.64
N LYS A 85 -1.92 5.83 -7.52
CA LYS A 85 -1.95 7.14 -8.18
C LYS A 85 -2.22 8.26 -7.18
N GLN A 86 -1.79 9.47 -7.54
CA GLN A 86 -2.18 10.68 -6.80
C GLN A 86 -3.70 10.77 -6.68
N HIS A 87 -4.17 11.25 -5.52
CA HIS A 87 -5.59 11.29 -5.13
C HIS A 87 -6.28 9.91 -5.00
N LEU A 88 -5.51 8.81 -5.08
CA LEU A 88 -5.93 7.44 -4.75
C LEU A 88 -7.27 7.01 -5.42
N PRO A 89 -7.47 7.23 -6.73
CA PRO A 89 -8.75 6.97 -7.40
C PRO A 89 -9.16 5.50 -7.29
N GLY A 90 -8.22 4.57 -7.40
CA GLY A 90 -8.48 3.14 -7.21
C GLY A 90 -8.94 2.84 -5.79
N LEU A 91 -8.31 3.44 -4.77
CA LEU A 91 -8.72 3.27 -3.38
C LEU A 91 -10.16 3.76 -3.18
N SER A 92 -10.50 4.95 -3.68
CA SER A 92 -11.85 5.49 -3.57
C SER A 92 -12.90 4.57 -4.20
N LYS A 93 -12.63 4.07 -5.42
CA LYS A 93 -13.46 3.08 -6.12
C LYS A 93 -13.66 1.82 -5.26
N HIS A 94 -12.59 1.25 -4.72
CA HIS A 94 -12.66 0.02 -3.92
C HIS A 94 -13.38 0.23 -2.58
N THR A 95 -13.17 1.36 -1.89
CA THR A 95 -13.88 1.68 -0.66
C THR A 95 -15.39 1.79 -0.89
N GLN A 96 -15.83 2.48 -1.95
CA GLN A 96 -17.26 2.55 -2.29
C GLN A 96 -17.85 1.17 -2.58
N LEU A 97 -17.11 0.31 -3.29
CA LEU A 97 -17.56 -1.05 -3.55
C LEU A 97 -17.68 -1.86 -2.25
N ILE A 98 -16.72 -1.72 -1.33
CA ILE A 98 -16.75 -2.36 -0.02
C ILE A 98 -17.98 -1.89 0.77
N ASP A 99 -18.29 -0.59 0.78
CA ASP A 99 -19.47 -0.06 1.47
C ASP A 99 -20.77 -0.69 0.94
N ILE A 100 -20.89 -0.82 -0.39
CA ILE A 100 -22.04 -1.48 -1.02
C ILE A 100 -22.10 -2.97 -0.62
N LEU A 101 -20.97 -3.66 -0.59
CA LEU A 101 -20.90 -5.07 -0.22
C LEU A 101 -21.24 -5.28 1.26
N ILE A 102 -20.79 -4.40 2.15
CA ILE A 102 -21.11 -4.46 3.59
C ILE A 102 -22.59 -4.17 3.77
N LEU A 103 -23.15 -3.12 3.16
CA LEU A 103 -24.57 -2.82 3.23
C LEU A 103 -25.43 -4.00 2.77
N LYS A 104 -25.03 -4.66 1.68
CA LYS A 104 -25.79 -5.78 1.11
C LYS A 104 -25.70 -7.06 1.94
N ASN A 105 -24.51 -7.40 2.44
CA ASN A 105 -24.26 -8.71 3.05
C ASN A 105 -24.23 -8.67 4.59
N LEU A 106 -23.96 -7.51 5.19
CA LEU A 106 -23.78 -7.29 6.63
C LEU A 106 -24.43 -5.96 7.06
N PRO A 107 -25.76 -5.80 6.88
CA PRO A 107 -26.45 -4.51 7.09
C PRO A 107 -26.35 -4.00 8.53
N ASP A 108 -26.35 -4.90 9.53
CA ASP A 108 -26.20 -4.51 10.94
C ASP A 108 -24.82 -3.90 11.22
N LEU A 109 -23.77 -4.46 10.59
CA LEU A 109 -22.41 -3.92 10.67
C LEU A 109 -22.32 -2.56 9.97
N PHE A 110 -22.99 -2.41 8.83
CA PHE A 110 -23.07 -1.13 8.13
C PHE A 110 -23.70 -0.05 9.02
N LEU A 111 -24.84 -0.36 9.64
CA LEU A 111 -25.53 0.57 10.54
C LEU A 111 -24.65 0.93 11.75
N LEU A 112 -23.94 -0.05 12.32
CA LEU A 112 -23.01 0.19 13.41
C LEU A 112 -21.90 1.18 13.00
N PHE A 113 -21.27 0.98 11.83
CA PHE A 113 -20.27 1.92 11.33
C PHE A 113 -20.84 3.33 11.12
N ALA A 114 -22.04 3.45 10.55
CA ALA A 114 -22.70 4.74 10.37
C ALA A 114 -22.97 5.45 11.71
N LEU A 115 -23.44 4.71 12.73
CA LEU A 115 -23.70 5.26 14.07
C LEU A 115 -22.41 5.69 14.77
N VAL A 116 -21.34 4.89 14.68
CA VAL A 116 -20.04 5.24 15.28
C VAL A 116 -19.47 6.49 14.61
N ILE A 117 -19.50 6.58 13.28
CA ILE A 117 -19.05 7.74 12.53
C ILE A 117 -19.86 8.98 12.93
N PHE A 118 -21.19 8.87 12.96
CA PHE A 118 -22.08 9.96 13.39
C PHE A 118 -21.74 10.41 14.83
N PHE A 119 -21.52 9.47 15.75
CA PHE A 119 -21.18 9.78 17.13
C PHE A 119 -19.85 10.53 17.23
N ILE A 120 -18.81 10.05 16.52
CA ILE A 120 -17.49 10.69 16.49
C ILE A 120 -17.60 12.13 15.99
N PHE A 121 -18.27 12.36 14.85
CA PHE A 121 -18.39 13.70 14.26
C PHE A 121 -19.21 14.68 15.11
N ASN A 122 -20.21 14.20 15.85
CA ASN A 122 -21.11 15.07 16.62
C ASN A 122 -20.71 15.25 18.10
N ASN A 123 -19.95 14.31 18.69
CA ASN A 123 -19.70 14.31 20.14
C ASN A 123 -18.22 14.41 20.54
N ILE A 124 -17.29 14.14 19.62
CA ILE A 124 -15.87 14.39 19.85
C ILE A 124 -15.56 15.74 19.20
N GLN A 125 -15.13 16.73 20.00
CA GLN A 125 -14.77 18.08 19.53
C GLN A 125 -14.01 18.04 18.20
N PRO A 126 -14.13 19.07 17.33
CA PRO A 126 -13.45 19.13 16.03
C PRO A 126 -11.93 19.36 16.19
N LEU A 127 -11.25 18.51 16.95
CA LEU A 127 -9.80 18.39 16.92
C LEU A 127 -9.45 17.65 15.64
N LYS A 128 -9.13 18.42 14.59
CA LYS A 128 -8.17 18.10 13.52
C LYS A 128 -8.00 16.59 13.25
N ILE A 129 -9.09 15.93 12.91
CA ILE A 129 -9.04 14.60 12.32
C ILE A 129 -8.83 14.83 10.83
N ASN A 130 -7.57 14.97 10.43
CA ASN A 130 -7.17 14.60 9.07
C ASN A 130 -7.21 13.06 9.01
N LEU A 131 -8.41 12.47 9.00
CA LEU A 131 -8.58 11.11 8.52
C LEU A 131 -8.61 11.21 6.99
N PHE A 132 -7.55 10.76 6.35
CA PHE A 132 -7.48 10.40 4.93
C PHE A 132 -7.71 11.54 3.91
N LEU A 133 -6.83 12.54 3.92
CA LEU A 133 -6.33 13.21 2.70
C LEU A 133 -4.82 13.46 2.82
#